data_AF-A0A0C2FJ73-F1
#
_entry.id   AF-A0A0C2FJ73-F1
#
_cell.length_a   1.000
_cell.length_b   1.000
_cell.length_c   1.000
_cell.angle_alpha   90.00
_cell.angle_beta   90.00
_cell.angle_gamma   90.00
#
_symmetry.space_group_name_H-M   'P 1'
#
loop_
_entity.id
_entity.type
_entity.pdbx_description
1 polymer ?
#
loop_
_entity_poly.entity_id
_entity_poly.type
_entity_poly.pdbx_seq_one_letter_code
_entity_poly.pdbx_strand_id
1 'polypeptide(L)'
;MDSAYEYDEVEQNEMRSAKPWQKDPHYFKEVRISAVALLKMVIHARRGGNLEVMGLMQGRVDGNAFIIMDTFALPVEGTETRVNAQAQAYEYMSVYTDLCESEGKKEK
;
A
#
# COMPACT_ATOMS: atom_id res chain seq x y z
N MET A 1 -1.94 -11.15 20.60
CA MET A 1 -1.83 -10.06 19.62
C MET A 1 -1.18 -10.69 18.40
N ASP A 2 -1.81 -10.65 17.23
CA ASP A 2 -1.38 -11.45 16.07
C ASP A 2 0.06 -11.10 15.66
N SER A 3 0.94 -12.11 15.61
CA SER A 3 2.33 -12.00 15.14
C SER A 3 2.43 -11.39 13.74
N ALA A 4 1.35 -11.45 12.95
CA ALA A 4 1.23 -10.83 11.64
C ALA A 4 1.34 -9.29 11.62
N TYR A 5 1.36 -8.61 12.77
CA TYR A 5 1.44 -7.15 12.87
C TYR A 5 2.79 -6.62 13.37
N GLU A 6 3.69 -7.49 13.87
CA GLU A 6 5.01 -7.06 14.34
C GLU A 6 5.91 -6.69 13.15
N TYR A 7 6.54 -5.52 13.19
CA TYR A 7 7.39 -5.02 12.12
C TYR A 7 8.86 -5.28 12.47
N ASP A 8 9.52 -6.14 11.71
CA ASP A 8 10.96 -6.38 11.82
C ASP A 8 11.74 -5.51 10.83
N GLU A 9 12.44 -4.51 11.35
CA GLU A 9 13.25 -3.59 10.53
C GLU A 9 14.40 -4.29 9.79
N VAL A 10 15.00 -5.33 10.40
CA VAL A 10 16.15 -6.04 9.84
C VAL A 10 15.70 -6.86 8.63
N GLU A 11 14.65 -7.66 8.80
CA GLU A 11 14.10 -8.49 7.73
C GLU A 11 13.65 -7.64 6.53
N GLN A 12 12.97 -6.52 6.78
CA GLN A 12 12.53 -5.62 5.72
C GLN A 12 13.70 -4.99 4.96
N ASN A 13 14.79 -4.67 5.66
CA ASN A 13 15.97 -4.09 5.03
C ASN A 13 16.73 -5.14 4.19
N GLU A 14 16.84 -6.37 4.68
CA GLU A 14 17.44 -7.49 3.95
C GLU A 14 16.65 -7.81 2.68
N MET A 15 15.32 -7.92 2.76
CA MET A 15 14.49 -8.16 1.58
C MET A 15 14.58 -7.03 0.55
N ARG A 16 14.57 -5.77 0.99
CA ARG A 16 14.77 -4.61 0.11
C ARG A 16 16.14 -4.57 -0.55
N SER A 17 17.16 -5.07 0.12
CA SER A 17 18.52 -5.16 -0.41
C SER A 17 18.66 -6.33 -1.40
N ALA A 18 18.09 -7.49 -1.06
CA ALA A 18 18.16 -8.71 -1.86
C ALA A 18 17.35 -8.65 -3.15
N LYS A 19 16.23 -7.92 -3.17
CA LYS A 19 15.32 -7.71 -4.31
C LYS A 19 15.02 -8.99 -5.11
N PRO A 20 14.58 -10.08 -4.46
CA PRO A 20 14.41 -11.38 -5.10
C PRO A 20 13.44 -11.36 -6.29
N TRP A 21 12.46 -10.45 -6.28
CA TRP A 21 11.52 -10.20 -7.39
C TRP A 21 12.19 -9.73 -8.70
N GLN A 22 13.45 -9.27 -8.67
CA GLN A 22 14.19 -8.98 -9.90
C GLN A 22 14.65 -10.24 -10.63
N LYS A 23 14.79 -11.36 -9.91
CA LYS A 23 15.23 -12.65 -10.47
C LYS A 23 14.06 -13.49 -10.97
N ASP A 24 12.91 -13.37 -10.31
CA ASP A 24 11.68 -14.09 -10.67
C ASP A 24 10.48 -13.13 -10.71
N PRO A 25 9.89 -12.89 -11.89
CA PRO A 25 8.67 -12.10 -12.03
C PRO A 25 7.46 -12.66 -11.28
N HIS A 26 7.46 -13.96 -10.93
CA HIS A 26 6.39 -14.63 -10.19
C HIS A 26 6.75 -14.86 -8.71
N TYR A 27 7.71 -14.10 -8.18
CA TYR A 27 8.16 -14.22 -6.80
C TYR A 27 7.01 -14.07 -5.80
N PHE A 28 6.15 -13.06 -5.99
CA PHE A 28 4.99 -12.82 -5.13
C PHE A 28 3.83 -13.73 -5.50
N LYS A 29 3.32 -14.48 -4.52
CA LYS A 29 2.25 -15.47 -4.70
C LYS A 29 1.02 -15.19 -3.85
N GLU A 30 1.17 -14.37 -2.82
CA GLU A 30 0.12 -14.14 -1.84
C GLU A 30 -0.08 -12.65 -1.57
N VAL A 31 -1.32 -12.29 -1.23
CA VAL A 31 -1.68 -10.94 -0.78
C VAL A 31 -2.58 -11.09 0.44
N ARG A 32 -2.18 -10.49 1.56
CA ARG A 32 -2.91 -10.48 2.82
C ARG A 32 -3.34 -9.05 3.10
N ILE A 33 -4.64 -8.83 3.23
CA ILE A 33 -5.22 -7.49 3.39
C ILE A 33 -5.84 -7.40 4.78
N SER A 34 -5.46 -6.37 5.54
CA SER A 34 -6.07 -6.09 6.84
C SER A 34 -7.56 -5.77 6.65
N ALA A 35 -8.38 -6.14 7.63
CA ALA A 35 -9.81 -5.84 7.58
C ALA A 35 -10.09 -4.33 7.51
N VAL A 36 -9.23 -3.52 8.14
CA VAL A 36 -9.32 -2.05 8.12
C VAL A 36 -9.03 -1.49 6.72
N ALA A 37 -7.95 -1.96 6.08
CA ALA A 37 -7.60 -1.62 4.70
C ALA A 37 -8.76 -1.97 3.75
N LEU A 38 -9.28 -3.20 3.84
CA LEU A 38 -10.39 -3.65 3.01
C LEU A 38 -11.62 -2.76 3.18
N LEU A 39 -12.00 -2.44 4.42
CA LEU A 39 -13.16 -1.60 4.68
C LEU A 39 -12.98 -0.19 4.12
N LYS A 40 -11.79 0.41 4.25
CA LYS A 40 -11.48 1.73 3.68
C LYS A 40 -11.58 1.73 2.17
N MET A 41 -11.05 0.70 1.50
CA MET A 41 -11.19 0.52 0.04
C MET A 41 -12.65 0.46 -0.39
N VAL A 42 -13.47 -0.36 0.29
CA VAL A 42 -14.90 -0.51 -0.04
C VAL A 42 -15.68 0.79 0.18
N ILE A 43 -15.39 1.52 1.26
CA ILE A 43 -16.03 2.82 1.52
C ILE A 43 -15.65 3.83 0.43
N HIS A 44 -14.38 3.88 0.03
CA HIS A 44 -13.91 4.77 -1.03
C HIS A 44 -14.56 4.45 -2.37
N ALA A 45 -14.56 3.18 -2.78
CA ALA A 45 -15.21 2.72 -4.01
C ALA A 45 -16.71 3.06 -4.01
N ARG A 46 -17.42 2.84 -2.89
CA ARG A 46 -18.84 3.17 -2.78
C ARG A 46 -19.10 4.67 -2.90
N ARG A 47 -18.21 5.52 -2.38
CA ARG A 47 -18.32 6.98 -2.50
C ARG A 47 -18.08 7.48 -3.92
N GLY A 48 -17.26 6.77 -4.70
CA GLY A 48 -17.03 7.05 -6.13
C GLY A 48 -18.28 6.87 -7.01
N GLY A 49 -19.26 6.08 -6.56
CA GLY A 49 -20.48 5.84 -7.32
C GLY A 49 -20.18 5.13 -8.64
N ASN A 50 -20.46 5.81 -9.76
CA ASN A 50 -20.17 5.30 -11.10
C ASN A 50 -18.81 5.78 -11.66
N LEU A 51 -18.07 6.59 -10.89
CA LEU A 51 -16.75 7.06 -11.28
C LEU A 51 -15.71 6.05 -10.84
N GLU A 52 -14.69 5.88 -11.66
CA GLU A 52 -13.50 5.14 -11.28
C GLU A 52 -12.69 5.96 -10.28
N VAL A 53 -12.22 5.31 -9.22
CA VAL A 53 -11.47 5.96 -8.14
C VAL A 53 -10.12 5.29 -7.96
N MET A 54 -9.15 6.04 -7.45
CA MET A 54 -7.82 5.51 -7.14
C MET A 54 -7.46 5.76 -5.67
N GLY A 55 -6.50 4.96 -5.20
CA GLY A 55 -5.98 5.03 -3.85
C GLY A 55 -4.60 4.40 -3.76
N LEU A 56 -3.99 4.55 -2.59
CA LEU A 56 -2.70 3.96 -2.27
C LEU A 56 -2.86 2.94 -1.14
N MET A 57 -1.99 1.94 -1.16
CA MET A 57 -1.94 0.87 -0.17
C MET A 57 -0.60 0.97 0.55
N GLN A 58 -0.64 0.92 1.89
CA GLN A 58 0.52 0.90 2.76
C GLN A 58 0.63 -0.46 3.43
N GLY A 59 1.86 -0.92 3.56
CA GLY A 59 2.18 -2.14 4.26
C GLY A 59 3.60 -2.58 3.97
N ARG A 60 3.83 -3.88 3.98
CA ARG A 60 5.18 -4.46 3.88
C ARG A 60 5.16 -5.77 3.09
N VAL A 61 6.35 -6.32 2.88
CA VAL A 61 6.52 -7.62 2.24
C VAL A 61 6.92 -8.64 3.31
N ASP A 62 6.32 -9.82 3.29
CA ASP A 62 6.68 -10.94 4.16
C ASP A 62 6.90 -12.18 3.29
N GLY A 63 8.16 -12.59 3.14
CA GLY A 63 8.58 -13.54 2.12
C GLY A 63 8.02 -13.25 0.72
N ASN A 64 7.17 -14.16 0.23
CA ASN A 64 6.50 -14.09 -1.07
C ASN A 64 5.09 -13.45 -1.02
N ALA A 65 4.74 -12.78 0.08
CA ALA A 65 3.44 -12.18 0.28
C ALA A 65 3.51 -10.65 0.40
N PHE A 66 2.54 -9.95 -0.19
CA PHE A 66 2.25 -8.57 0.16
C PHE A 66 1.33 -8.51 1.38
N ILE A 67 1.71 -7.75 2.40
CA ILE A 67 0.91 -7.52 3.59
C ILE A 67 0.40 -6.08 3.54
N ILE A 68 -0.88 -5.90 3.27
CA ILE A 68 -1.55 -4.60 3.18
C ILE A 68 -2.18 -4.28 4.52
N MET A 69 -1.70 -3.22 5.13
CA MET A 69 -2.00 -2.83 6.50
C MET A 69 -3.00 -1.69 6.55
N ASP A 70 -2.85 -0.73 5.65
CA ASP A 70 -3.76 0.41 5.52
C ASP A 70 -3.90 0.87 4.06
N THR A 71 -4.94 1.65 3.75
CA THR A 71 -5.17 2.23 2.42
C THR A 71 -5.77 3.63 2.50
N PHE A 72 -5.52 4.44 1.48
CA PHE A 72 -5.95 5.84 1.43
C PHE A 72 -6.52 6.19 0.06
N ALA A 73 -7.56 7.02 0.08
CA ALA A 73 -8.15 7.58 -1.12
C ALA A 73 -7.25 8.67 -1.70
N LEU A 74 -7.00 8.62 -3.01
CA LEU A 74 -6.41 9.75 -3.72
C LEU A 74 -7.54 10.66 -4.27
N PRO A 75 -7.36 11.99 -4.28
CA PRO A 75 -8.36 12.94 -4.80
C PRO A 75 -8.32 12.99 -6.33
N VAL A 76 -8.34 11.84 -6.99
CA VAL A 76 -8.21 11.71 -8.44
C VAL A 76 -9.31 10.79 -8.98
N GLU A 77 -9.87 11.17 -10.12
CA GLU A 77 -10.73 10.32 -10.91
C GLU A 77 -9.84 9.36 -11.71
N GLY A 78 -10.03 8.05 -11.50
CA GLY A 78 -9.36 7.03 -12.30
C GLY A 78 -9.93 7.02 -13.71
N THR A 79 -9.14 6.60 -14.68
CA THR A 79 -9.70 6.03 -15.92
C THR A 79 -9.06 4.66 -16.13
N GLU A 80 -9.83 3.63 -16.48
CA GLU A 80 -9.37 2.23 -16.69
C GLU A 80 -8.09 2.13 -17.52
N THR A 81 -7.92 3.07 -18.46
CA THR A 81 -6.82 3.10 -19.44
C THR A 81 -5.76 4.15 -19.17
N ARG A 82 -5.95 5.06 -18.20
CA ARG A 82 -4.94 6.06 -17.80
C ARG A 82 -4.88 6.21 -16.30
N VAL A 83 -3.80 5.71 -15.72
CA VAL A 83 -3.35 6.09 -14.38
C VAL A 83 -2.70 7.47 -14.48
N ASN A 84 -3.52 8.52 -14.51
CA ASN A 84 -3.02 9.88 -14.38
C ASN A 84 -3.10 10.29 -12.90
N ALA A 85 -2.32 9.58 -12.07
CA ALA A 85 -1.96 10.07 -10.75
C ALA A 85 -1.04 11.27 -10.97
N GLN A 86 -1.65 12.43 -11.29
CA GLN A 86 -0.97 13.69 -11.59
C GLN A 86 -0.07 14.10 -10.41
N ALA A 87 0.68 15.20 -10.54
CA ALA A 87 1.57 15.71 -9.49
C ALA A 87 0.95 15.73 -8.07
N GLN A 88 -0.37 15.93 -7.97
CA GLN A 88 -1.15 15.89 -6.74
C GLN A 88 -1.04 14.55 -5.97
N ALA A 89 -0.94 13.41 -6.67
CA ALA A 89 -0.78 12.11 -6.02
C ALA A 89 0.63 11.96 -5.41
N TYR A 90 1.66 12.44 -6.10
CA TYR A 90 3.04 12.44 -5.57
C TYR A 90 3.21 13.39 -4.38
N GLU A 91 2.64 14.59 -4.44
CA GLU A 91 2.62 15.52 -3.30
C GLU A 91 1.91 14.90 -2.11
N TYR A 92 0.75 14.28 -2.34
CA TYR A 92 0.01 13.58 -1.29
C TYR A 92 0.80 12.41 -0.71
N MET A 93 1.51 11.63 -1.54
CA MET A 93 2.39 10.55 -1.09
C MET A 93 3.49 11.03 -0.15
N SER A 94 4.16 12.12 -0.49
CA SER A 94 5.25 12.67 0.33
C SER A 94 4.70 13.11 1.69
N VAL A 95 3.68 13.97 1.70
CA VAL A 95 3.06 14.48 2.94
C VAL A 95 2.52 13.34 3.79
N TYR A 96 1.95 12.32 3.17
CA TYR A 96 1.38 11.19 3.90
C TYR A 96 2.45 10.26 4.49
N THR A 97 3.56 10.07 3.79
CA THR A 97 4.70 9.31 4.32
C THR A 97 5.25 10.01 5.57
N ASP A 98 5.38 11.33 5.52
CA ASP A 98 5.83 12.14 6.66
C ASP A 98 4.83 12.06 7.84
N LEU A 99 3.53 12.07 7.55
CA LEU A 99 2.49 11.92 8.57
C LEU A 99 2.56 10.54 9.23
N CYS A 100 2.73 9.48 8.45
CA CYS A 100 2.90 8.12 8.96
C CYS A 100 4.11 8.00 9.89
N GLU A 101 5.23 8.62 9.53
CA GLU A 101 6.42 8.67 10.38
C GLU A 101 6.12 9.38 11.71
N SER A 102 5.40 10.50 11.68
CA SER A 102 5.02 11.23 12.89
C SER A 102 4.08 10.44 13.82
N GLU A 103 3.25 9.56 13.24
CA GLU A 103 2.36 8.66 13.98
C GLU A 103 3.05 7.34 14.39
N GLY A 104 4.33 7.15 14.07
CA GLY A 104 5.10 5.95 14.40
C GLY A 104 4.80 4.72 13.53
N LYS A 105 4.12 4.91 12.39
CA LYS A 105 3.92 3.84 11.39
C LYS A 105 5.20 3.67 10.58
N LYS A 106 5.93 2.58 10.85
CA LYS A 106 7.26 2.29 10.28
C LYS A 106 7.26 1.60 8.91
N GLU A 107 6.08 1.39 8.35
CA GLU A 107 5.89 0.63 7.11
C GLU A 107 6.27 1.49 5.91
N LYS A 108 7.54 1.37 5.51
CA LYS A 108 8.16 1.92 4.29
C LYS A 108 8.47 0.81 3.31
#